data_AF-A0A519LPG5-F1
#
_entry.id   AF-A0A519LPG5-F1
#
_cell.length_a   1.000
_cell.length_b   1.000
_cell.length_c   1.000
_cell.angle_alpha   90.00
_cell.angle_beta   90.00
_cell.angle_gamma   90.00
#
_symmetry.space_group_name_H-M   'P 1'
#
loop_
_entity.id
_entity.type
_entity.pdbx_description
1 polymer ?
#
loop_
_entity_poly.entity_id
_entity_poly.type
_entity_poly.pdbx_seq_one_letter_code
_entity_poly.pdbx_strand_id
1 'polypeptide(L)'
;MSRTRIVKGKITEVIEKDYNIFSESDIIDNAAEIVGEKGEKSGLSYGKPDVPPPSTTLINSIVEFRTKQDGSYTGEFGFDWLRIDDLGATNEKAYVDCIEGGYELPNGRDRNTEYESKAEAFRALETQYLQLPIRRTSSPTTTKYYVPWLNLYPESVTVASTSVVKPSCEAELRVLVDVENEEPDQIRLVFDKNYFTIDGKDGTDANPVLVTDKAIGTKRDTGQIIKIKCINEFARRQEILVYGYPKNSLSKPLAEQLVLRKVIGKIVLEPNKNSPAAGKTAAVKNRKNLNVVLVSVIVNINGSPSSGVFDAGFASGETAIFQKGLYQALIETNLIKRFASRSGTTVNATLDLSAVPLFKIHKDSRGNPIDSTYINSSGNIKSGNALLVELKRRFHILTANKYVNDFIVFSFDETCPHPSDPTLVINGFAEATHAGTRLIFKKSAALFKTRRDTTLPHECMHGLGLFHTHKDGAINNPDQNFVFAHARTNANSATDNIMSYRQDRSTTWHWQWKILKRNIR
;
A
#
# COMPACT_ATOMS: atom_id res chain seq x y z
N MET A 1 -11.15 -47.75 13.07
CA MET A 1 -12.61 -47.60 13.28
C MET A 1 -12.84 -46.84 14.57
N SER A 2 -13.45 -45.66 14.50
CA SER A 2 -14.22 -45.13 15.62
C SER A 2 -15.55 -44.58 15.09
N ARG A 3 -16.66 -45.06 15.65
CA ARG A 3 -18.03 -44.62 15.37
C ARG A 3 -18.65 -44.35 16.73
N THR A 4 -19.13 -43.13 16.99
CA THR A 4 -19.85 -42.86 18.24
C THR A 4 -21.20 -42.21 17.92
N ARG A 5 -22.27 -42.88 18.36
CA ARG A 5 -23.69 -42.50 18.19
C ARG A 5 -24.30 -42.47 19.58
N ILE A 6 -24.81 -41.33 20.06
CA ILE A 6 -25.52 -41.29 21.35
C ILE A 6 -26.88 -40.65 21.16
N VAL A 7 -27.92 -41.43 21.48
CA VAL A 7 -29.32 -41.17 21.17
C VAL A 7 -30.08 -41.12 22.49
N LYS A 8 -30.97 -40.13 22.72
CA LYS A 8 -31.83 -40.10 23.92
C LYS A 8 -33.22 -40.72 23.71
N GLY A 9 -33.50 -41.20 22.50
CA GLY A 9 -34.78 -41.70 21.95
C GLY A 9 -34.71 -41.69 20.40
N LYS A 10 -35.69 -42.24 19.66
CA LYS A 10 -35.38 -43.31 18.68
C LYS A 10 -34.85 -42.86 17.30
N ILE A 11 -34.00 -43.73 16.73
CA ILE A 11 -33.60 -43.85 15.31
C ILE A 11 -33.80 -45.33 14.89
N THR A 12 -34.38 -45.61 13.71
CA THR A 12 -34.47 -46.97 13.12
C THR A 12 -34.17 -46.94 11.61
N GLU A 13 -33.38 -47.89 11.11
CA GLU A 13 -32.81 -47.94 9.75
C GLU A 13 -32.83 -49.41 9.24
N VAL A 14 -33.42 -49.71 8.06
CA VAL A 14 -33.47 -51.07 7.45
C VAL A 14 -33.25 -50.98 5.95
N ILE A 15 -32.42 -51.89 5.39
CA ILE A 15 -31.85 -51.82 4.04
C ILE A 15 -31.88 -53.22 3.40
N GLU A 16 -32.19 -53.33 2.09
CA GLU A 16 -32.30 -54.64 1.41
C GLU A 16 -31.08 -54.95 0.49
N LYS A 17 -30.32 -53.92 0.06
CA LYS A 17 -29.02 -54.02 -0.64
C LYS A 17 -28.08 -52.87 -0.17
N ASP A 18 -27.29 -52.19 -1.02
CA ASP A 18 -26.14 -51.39 -0.51
C ASP A 18 -26.46 -49.98 0.01
N TYR A 19 -25.71 -49.56 1.05
CA TYR A 19 -25.72 -48.22 1.67
C TYR A 19 -24.28 -47.82 2.07
N ASN A 20 -23.74 -46.69 1.56
CA ASN A 20 -22.32 -46.29 1.75
C ASN A 20 -22.17 -44.77 2.06
N ILE A 21 -21.28 -44.40 2.99
CA ILE A 21 -20.98 -43.02 3.46
C ILE A 21 -19.46 -42.81 3.54
N PHE A 22 -18.93 -41.62 3.18
CA PHE A 22 -17.50 -41.27 3.29
C PHE A 22 -17.28 -39.82 3.79
N SER A 23 -16.25 -39.59 4.63
CA SER A 23 -15.85 -38.26 5.14
C SER A 23 -14.34 -38.16 5.45
N GLU A 24 -13.79 -36.95 5.42
CA GLU A 24 -12.40 -36.63 5.85
C GLU A 24 -12.33 -35.93 7.25
N SER A 25 -13.49 -35.51 7.79
CA SER A 25 -13.72 -35.07 9.19
C SER A 25 -15.23 -35.16 9.53
N ASP A 26 -15.68 -34.75 10.73
CA ASP A 26 -17.03 -35.05 11.26
C ASP A 26 -18.22 -34.69 10.33
N ILE A 27 -19.17 -35.62 10.19
CA ILE A 27 -20.50 -35.39 9.60
C ILE A 27 -21.50 -35.18 10.76
N ILE A 28 -22.25 -34.08 10.76
CA ILE A 28 -23.20 -33.74 11.84
C ILE A 28 -24.62 -33.59 11.26
N ASP A 29 -25.57 -34.35 11.80
CA ASP A 29 -26.98 -34.40 11.36
C ASP A 29 -27.91 -34.14 12.57
N ASN A 30 -28.74 -33.10 12.53
CA ASN A 30 -29.54 -32.62 13.68
C ASN A 30 -31.01 -32.33 13.29
N ALA A 31 -31.98 -32.78 14.09
CA ALA A 31 -33.40 -32.40 13.96
C ALA A 31 -34.13 -32.35 15.31
N ALA A 32 -35.20 -31.57 15.38
CA ALA A 32 -36.01 -31.42 16.59
C ALA A 32 -37.07 -32.53 16.78
N GLU A 33 -37.56 -33.16 15.70
CA GLU A 33 -38.52 -34.29 15.76
C GLU A 33 -38.18 -35.45 14.81
N ILE A 34 -38.11 -35.25 13.47
CA ILE A 34 -37.78 -36.31 12.47
C ILE A 34 -36.90 -35.74 11.34
N VAL A 35 -35.92 -36.51 10.86
CA VAL A 35 -35.25 -36.34 9.54
C VAL A 35 -35.77 -37.42 8.60
N GLY A 36 -36.25 -37.05 7.40
CA GLY A 36 -36.73 -37.99 6.40
C GLY A 36 -36.16 -37.68 5.03
N GLU A 37 -35.31 -38.55 4.50
CA GLU A 37 -34.80 -38.49 3.13
C GLU A 37 -35.63 -39.44 2.25
N LYS A 38 -36.38 -38.90 1.29
CA LYS A 38 -37.23 -39.69 0.39
C LYS A 38 -36.63 -39.68 -1.01
N GLY A 39 -35.96 -40.76 -1.39
CA GLY A 39 -35.54 -40.98 -2.77
C GLY A 39 -36.71 -41.49 -3.60
N GLU A 40 -37.32 -40.65 -4.44
CA GLU A 40 -38.28 -41.16 -5.45
C GLU A 40 -37.50 -41.67 -6.66
N LYS A 41 -37.46 -43.00 -6.79
CA LYS A 41 -37.04 -43.82 -7.94
C LYS A 41 -35.62 -43.69 -8.49
N SER A 42 -34.79 -42.71 -8.11
CA SER A 42 -33.42 -42.59 -8.66
C SER A 42 -32.32 -42.15 -7.69
N GLY A 43 -32.63 -42.06 -6.39
CA GLY A 43 -31.69 -41.57 -5.38
C GLY A 43 -31.51 -40.05 -5.43
N LEU A 44 -31.18 -39.45 -4.28
CA LEU A 44 -30.85 -38.03 -4.17
C LEU A 44 -29.35 -37.87 -4.46
N SER A 45 -28.99 -37.11 -5.50
CA SER A 45 -27.58 -36.85 -5.86
C SER A 45 -27.30 -35.35 -5.75
N TYR A 46 -26.35 -34.97 -4.89
CA TYR A 46 -25.88 -33.58 -4.75
C TYR A 46 -24.80 -33.18 -5.77
N GLY A 47 -24.72 -33.89 -6.90
CA GLY A 47 -23.74 -33.61 -7.95
C GLY A 47 -22.37 -34.20 -7.67
N LYS A 48 -21.34 -33.74 -8.40
CA LYS A 48 -19.95 -34.15 -8.19
C LYS A 48 -19.37 -33.44 -6.96
N PRO A 49 -18.71 -34.15 -6.03
CA PRO A 49 -18.02 -33.51 -4.93
C PRO A 49 -16.92 -32.58 -5.45
N ASP A 50 -16.77 -31.42 -4.80
CA ASP A 50 -15.68 -30.49 -5.07
C ASP A 50 -14.33 -31.12 -4.69
N VAL A 51 -13.27 -30.70 -5.40
CA VAL A 51 -11.89 -31.12 -5.09
C VAL A 51 -11.51 -30.58 -3.70
N PRO A 52 -10.95 -31.40 -2.79
CA PRO A 52 -10.55 -30.93 -1.47
C PRO A 52 -9.57 -29.76 -1.56
N PRO A 53 -9.65 -28.77 -0.65
CA PRO A 53 -8.73 -27.65 -0.66
C PRO A 53 -7.29 -28.16 -0.52
N PRO A 54 -6.37 -27.74 -1.39
CA PRO A 54 -4.99 -28.22 -1.36
C PRO A 54 -4.33 -27.87 -0.02
N SER A 55 -3.45 -28.75 0.46
CA SER A 55 -2.60 -28.48 1.63
C SER A 55 -1.91 -27.12 1.47
N THR A 56 -2.08 -26.27 2.47
CA THR A 56 -1.55 -24.90 2.51
C THR A 56 -0.10 -24.83 2.99
N THR A 57 0.54 -25.98 3.23
CA THR A 57 1.96 -26.05 3.57
C THR A 57 2.80 -26.13 2.32
N LEU A 58 3.72 -25.16 2.17
CA LEU A 58 4.66 -25.12 1.07
C LEU A 58 5.76 -26.16 1.33
N ILE A 59 5.93 -27.05 0.36
CA ILE A 59 6.92 -28.14 0.37
C ILE A 59 7.64 -28.15 -0.97
N ASN A 60 8.94 -28.49 -0.95
CA ASN A 60 9.84 -28.63 -2.09
C ASN A 60 10.08 -27.39 -2.97
N SER A 61 9.06 -26.60 -3.30
CA SER A 61 9.19 -25.41 -4.15
C SER A 61 8.51 -24.19 -3.53
N ILE A 62 9.07 -23.01 -3.79
CA ILE A 62 8.56 -21.70 -3.38
C ILE A 62 8.71 -20.73 -4.55
N VAL A 63 7.67 -19.92 -4.79
CA VAL A 63 7.64 -18.85 -5.77
C VAL A 63 7.33 -17.53 -5.09
N GLU A 64 8.18 -16.55 -5.33
CA GLU A 64 8.10 -15.22 -4.77
C GLU A 64 8.11 -14.16 -5.88
N PHE A 65 7.60 -12.97 -5.55
CA PHE A 65 7.42 -11.88 -6.50
C PHE A 65 8.07 -10.61 -6.00
N ARG A 66 8.74 -9.87 -6.89
CA ARG A 66 9.40 -8.58 -6.60
C ARG A 66 9.04 -7.55 -7.65
N THR A 67 9.09 -6.28 -7.29
CA THR A 67 9.06 -5.20 -8.29
C THR A 67 10.34 -5.22 -9.14
N LYS A 68 10.26 -4.63 -10.34
CA LYS A 68 11.44 -4.45 -11.19
C LYS A 68 12.50 -3.60 -10.47
N GLN A 69 13.77 -4.01 -10.57
CA GLN A 69 14.90 -3.37 -9.89
C GLN A 69 15.80 -2.57 -10.84
N ASP A 70 15.37 -2.39 -12.09
CA ASP A 70 16.05 -1.64 -13.16
C ASP A 70 15.68 -0.15 -13.17
N GLY A 71 14.96 0.33 -12.14
CA GLY A 71 14.47 1.71 -12.04
C GLY A 71 13.19 1.99 -12.83
N SER A 72 12.63 1.02 -13.54
CA SER A 72 11.38 1.22 -14.29
C SER A 72 10.13 1.17 -13.40
N TYR A 73 10.18 0.52 -12.25
CA TYR A 73 9.14 0.64 -11.23
C TYR A 73 9.35 1.94 -10.45
N THR A 74 8.34 2.80 -10.49
CA THR A 74 8.37 4.16 -9.92
C THR A 74 7.20 4.39 -8.95
N GLY A 75 6.65 3.30 -8.41
CA GLY A 75 5.53 3.32 -7.47
C GLY A 75 4.15 3.44 -8.13
N GLU A 76 4.00 3.11 -9.41
CA GLU A 76 2.75 3.27 -10.17
C GLU A 76 1.60 2.34 -9.74
N PHE A 77 1.90 1.25 -9.04
CA PHE A 77 0.96 0.34 -8.39
C PHE A 77 1.46 -0.04 -7.00
N GLY A 78 0.55 -0.41 -6.10
CA GLY A 78 0.91 -0.79 -4.73
C GLY A 78 1.35 -2.24 -4.67
N PHE A 79 2.59 -2.51 -4.29
CA PHE A 79 3.08 -3.86 -4.05
C PHE A 79 3.95 -3.88 -2.80
N ASP A 80 3.56 -4.69 -1.82
CA ASP A 80 4.24 -4.76 -0.53
C ASP A 80 4.52 -6.23 -0.16
N TRP A 81 5.81 -6.55 0.00
CA TRP A 81 6.27 -7.85 0.45
C TRP A 81 7.20 -7.68 1.66
N LEU A 82 7.20 -8.68 2.53
CA LEU A 82 8.17 -8.71 3.63
C LEU A 82 9.54 -9.10 3.08
N ARG A 83 10.50 -8.18 3.14
CA ARG A 83 11.90 -8.44 2.76
C ARG A 83 12.58 -9.28 3.83
N ILE A 84 12.75 -10.58 3.57
CA ILE A 84 13.43 -11.51 4.49
C ILE A 84 14.90 -11.68 4.14
N ASP A 85 15.17 -12.17 2.94
CA ASP A 85 16.51 -12.27 2.35
C ASP A 85 16.27 -12.57 0.88
N ASP A 86 16.79 -11.72 0.00
CA ASP A 86 16.59 -11.85 -1.44
C ASP A 86 17.85 -12.31 -2.17
N LEU A 87 18.90 -12.72 -1.46
CA LEU A 87 20.20 -13.16 -2.01
C LEU A 87 20.76 -12.19 -3.08
N GLY A 88 20.53 -10.89 -2.89
CA GLY A 88 20.94 -9.83 -3.82
C GLY A 88 20.00 -9.59 -5.00
N ALA A 89 18.85 -10.24 -5.09
CA ALA A 89 17.86 -9.99 -6.15
C ALA A 89 17.18 -8.62 -6.05
N THR A 90 17.24 -7.97 -4.89
CA THR A 90 16.72 -6.63 -4.63
C THR A 90 17.82 -5.66 -4.17
N ASN A 91 17.62 -4.38 -4.44
CA ASN A 91 18.57 -3.32 -4.06
C ASN A 91 18.50 -2.94 -2.58
N GLU A 92 17.45 -3.35 -1.86
CA GLU A 92 17.27 -3.12 -0.43
C GLU A 92 17.65 -4.33 0.40
N LYS A 93 18.13 -4.07 1.63
CA LYS A 93 18.39 -5.11 2.62
C LYS A 93 17.09 -5.74 3.14
N ALA A 94 17.25 -6.90 3.76
CA ALA A 94 16.24 -7.53 4.59
C ALA A 94 15.73 -6.57 5.68
N TYR A 95 14.45 -6.67 6.01
CA TYR A 95 13.85 -5.83 7.05
C TYR A 95 14.40 -6.12 8.44
N VAL A 96 14.78 -7.37 8.73
CA VAL A 96 15.39 -7.72 10.02
C VAL A 96 16.72 -6.97 10.24
N ASP A 97 17.44 -6.65 9.16
CA ASP A 97 18.73 -5.96 9.22
C ASP A 97 18.60 -4.45 9.34
N CYS A 98 17.47 -3.89 8.93
CA CYS A 98 17.28 -2.43 8.84
C CYS A 98 16.20 -1.85 9.75
N ILE A 99 15.34 -2.68 10.34
CA ILE A 99 14.37 -2.23 11.32
C ILE A 99 15.08 -1.76 12.59
N GLU A 100 14.65 -0.62 13.12
CA GLU A 100 15.22 0.01 14.31
C GLU A 100 14.24 0.01 15.49
N GLY A 101 12.94 -0.12 15.24
CA GLY A 101 11.90 -0.11 16.27
C GLY A 101 10.52 0.19 15.67
N GLY A 102 9.67 0.84 16.46
CA GLY A 102 8.31 1.19 16.07
C GLY A 102 7.42 1.47 17.26
N TYR A 103 6.20 1.93 17.01
CA TYR A 103 5.23 2.14 18.06
C TYR A 103 4.76 0.79 18.66
N GLU A 104 4.87 0.69 19.97
CA GLU A 104 4.22 -0.35 20.76
C GLU A 104 3.03 0.26 21.51
N LEU A 105 1.90 -0.45 21.55
CA LEU A 105 0.73 -0.01 22.31
C LEU A 105 0.96 -0.32 23.81
N PRO A 106 1.02 0.70 24.69
CA PRO A 106 1.13 0.47 26.12
C PRO A 106 -0.02 -0.41 26.62
N ASN A 107 0.29 -1.33 27.52
CA ASN A 107 -0.65 -2.21 28.18
C ASN A 107 -0.52 -2.13 29.72
N GLY A 108 -1.30 -2.92 30.46
CA GLY A 108 -1.29 -2.87 31.92
C GLY A 108 0.03 -3.28 32.58
N ARG A 109 0.95 -3.92 31.84
CA ARG A 109 2.25 -4.41 32.30
C ARG A 109 3.41 -3.62 31.74
N ASP A 110 3.30 -3.17 30.49
CA ASP A 110 4.29 -2.34 29.83
C ASP A 110 3.71 -0.97 29.46
N ARG A 111 4.37 0.09 29.92
CA ARG A 111 3.99 1.48 29.63
C ARG A 111 4.77 2.08 28.45
N ASN A 112 5.70 1.33 27.87
CA ASN A 112 6.49 1.75 26.73
C ASN A 112 5.60 2.01 25.52
N THR A 113 5.95 3.05 24.79
CA THR A 113 5.32 3.37 23.49
C THR A 113 6.20 2.91 22.32
N GLU A 114 7.30 2.22 22.63
CA GLU A 114 8.31 1.74 21.71
C GLU A 114 8.64 0.30 22.03
N TYR A 115 8.79 -0.53 20.98
CA TYR A 115 9.26 -1.90 21.15
C TYR A 115 10.61 -1.94 21.89
N GLU A 116 10.77 -2.90 22.80
CA GLU A 116 11.97 -3.02 23.62
C GLU A 116 13.21 -3.43 22.80
N SER A 117 12.99 -4.02 21.62
CA SER A 117 14.07 -4.46 20.73
C SER A 117 13.69 -4.49 19.25
N LYS A 118 14.71 -4.48 18.38
CA LYS A 118 14.55 -4.71 16.93
C LYS A 118 13.86 -6.04 16.63
N ALA A 119 14.18 -7.09 17.39
CA ALA A 119 13.60 -8.41 17.22
C ALA A 119 12.09 -8.41 17.52
N GLU A 120 11.67 -7.67 18.53
CA GLU A 120 10.26 -7.49 18.85
C GLU A 120 9.52 -6.70 17.77
N ALA A 121 10.08 -5.57 17.34
CA ALA A 121 9.54 -4.78 16.25
C ALA A 121 9.40 -5.62 14.97
N PHE A 122 10.38 -6.47 14.68
CA PHE A 122 10.34 -7.36 13.53
C PHE A 122 9.24 -8.42 13.66
N ARG A 123 9.10 -9.07 14.82
CA ARG A 123 7.97 -10.01 15.09
C ARG A 123 6.61 -9.33 14.91
N ALA A 124 6.48 -8.07 15.34
CA ALA A 124 5.26 -7.31 15.13
C ALA A 124 5.05 -6.96 13.64
N LEU A 125 6.10 -6.64 12.89
CA LEU A 125 6.04 -6.41 11.44
C LEU A 125 5.59 -7.66 10.67
N GLU A 126 6.06 -8.85 11.07
CA GLU A 126 5.63 -10.13 10.47
C GLU A 126 4.10 -10.31 10.51
N THR A 127 3.42 -9.78 11.53
CA THR A 127 1.96 -9.88 11.67
C THR A 127 1.18 -9.03 10.65
N GLN A 128 1.85 -8.10 9.95
CA GLN A 128 1.23 -7.31 8.88
C GLN A 128 1.00 -8.12 7.59
N TYR A 129 1.57 -9.33 7.50
CA TYR A 129 1.51 -10.18 6.33
C TYR A 129 0.79 -11.49 6.65
N LEU A 130 0.02 -12.00 5.69
CA LEU A 130 -0.51 -13.35 5.78
C LEU A 130 0.65 -14.34 5.65
N GLN A 131 0.60 -15.41 6.43
CA GLN A 131 1.67 -16.39 6.53
C GLN A 131 1.19 -17.77 6.08
N LEU A 132 1.95 -18.44 5.23
CA LEU A 132 1.77 -19.85 4.91
C LEU A 132 2.93 -20.65 5.52
N PRO A 133 2.67 -21.80 6.15
CA PRO A 133 3.73 -22.62 6.72
C PRO A 133 4.62 -23.20 5.60
N ILE A 134 5.93 -23.18 5.83
CA ILE A 134 6.92 -23.85 4.99
C ILE A 134 7.47 -25.05 5.76
N ARG A 135 7.61 -26.19 5.08
CA ARG A 135 8.32 -27.36 5.61
C ARG A 135 9.29 -27.87 4.57
N ARG A 136 10.58 -27.57 4.78
CA ARG A 136 11.67 -27.91 3.86
C ARG A 136 12.83 -28.55 4.59
N THR A 137 13.45 -29.53 3.96
CA THR A 137 14.59 -30.26 4.52
C THR A 137 15.88 -29.46 4.39
N SER A 138 16.07 -28.72 3.30
CA SER A 138 17.29 -27.94 3.06
C SER A 138 17.36 -26.63 3.84
N SER A 139 16.22 -26.13 4.32
CA SER A 139 16.10 -24.84 5.01
C SER A 139 15.14 -24.94 6.20
N PRO A 140 15.50 -25.71 7.25
CA PRO A 140 14.59 -25.98 8.37
C PRO A 140 14.24 -24.73 9.18
N THR A 141 15.04 -23.65 9.08
CA THR A 141 14.82 -22.37 9.75
C THR A 141 13.82 -21.48 8.99
N THR A 142 13.64 -21.69 7.69
CA THR A 142 12.67 -20.95 6.87
C THR A 142 11.30 -21.61 7.00
N THR A 143 10.54 -21.18 8.00
CA THR A 143 9.29 -21.83 8.41
C THR A 143 8.02 -21.16 7.89
N LYS A 144 8.15 -19.97 7.27
CA LYS A 144 7.02 -19.13 6.88
C LYS A 144 7.23 -18.46 5.54
N TYR A 145 6.20 -18.51 4.70
CA TYR A 145 6.07 -17.72 3.48
C TYR A 145 5.20 -16.51 3.78
N TYR A 146 5.72 -15.32 3.52
CA TYR A 146 4.99 -14.06 3.71
C TYR A 146 4.32 -13.64 2.41
N VAL A 147 3.00 -13.66 2.41
CA VAL A 147 2.20 -13.38 1.22
C VAL A 147 2.24 -11.87 0.91
N PRO A 148 2.72 -11.46 -0.28
CA PRO A 148 2.70 -10.06 -0.69
C PRO A 148 1.28 -9.53 -0.94
N TRP A 149 1.13 -8.22 -0.70
CA TRP A 149 -0.05 -7.43 -1.02
C TRP A 149 0.10 -6.73 -2.36
N LEU A 150 -0.96 -6.67 -3.14
CA LEU A 150 -1.03 -5.95 -4.41
C LEU A 150 -2.31 -5.11 -4.50
N ASN A 151 -2.20 -3.88 -4.96
CA ASN A 151 -3.33 -3.00 -5.27
C ASN A 151 -3.29 -2.60 -6.74
N LEU A 152 -4.39 -2.86 -7.45
CA LEU A 152 -4.61 -2.48 -8.83
C LEU A 152 -6.00 -1.86 -9.01
N TYR A 153 -6.09 -0.87 -9.88
CA TYR A 153 -7.36 -0.34 -10.35
C TYR A 153 -7.96 -1.25 -11.42
N PRO A 154 -9.29 -1.32 -11.54
CA PRO A 154 -9.90 -1.96 -12.70
C PRO A 154 -9.64 -1.13 -13.96
N GLU A 155 -9.47 -1.80 -15.11
CA GLU A 155 -9.19 -1.17 -16.40
C GLU A 155 -10.19 -0.05 -16.74
N SER A 156 -11.47 -0.22 -16.44
CA SER A 156 -12.49 0.81 -16.68
C SER A 156 -12.21 2.14 -15.97
N VAL A 157 -11.64 2.11 -14.76
CA VAL A 157 -11.27 3.32 -14.01
C VAL A 157 -10.03 3.97 -14.63
N THR A 158 -9.02 3.17 -15.00
CA THR A 158 -7.84 3.66 -15.71
C THR A 158 -8.19 4.34 -17.03
N VAL A 159 -9.09 3.74 -17.81
CA VAL A 159 -9.56 4.29 -19.10
C VAL A 159 -10.36 5.58 -18.90
N ALA A 160 -11.24 5.62 -17.90
CA ALA A 160 -12.08 6.78 -17.60
C ALA A 160 -11.31 7.95 -16.95
N SER A 161 -10.11 7.71 -16.42
CA SER A 161 -9.33 8.74 -15.73
C SER A 161 -8.88 9.85 -16.68
N THR A 162 -9.15 11.09 -16.28
CA THR A 162 -8.69 12.31 -16.97
C THR A 162 -7.35 12.82 -16.45
N SER A 163 -6.75 12.13 -15.47
CA SER A 163 -5.43 12.48 -14.93
C SER A 163 -4.33 12.25 -15.96
N VAL A 164 -3.33 13.13 -15.96
CA VAL A 164 -2.13 12.97 -16.81
C VAL A 164 -1.42 11.65 -16.49
N VAL A 165 -1.24 11.37 -15.20
CA VAL A 165 -0.80 10.04 -14.73
C VAL A 165 -2.03 9.21 -14.41
N LYS A 166 -2.26 8.17 -15.22
CA LYS A 166 -3.41 7.28 -15.02
C LYS A 166 -3.16 6.32 -13.86
N PRO A 167 -4.18 6.00 -13.05
CA PRO A 167 -4.08 4.95 -12.05
C PRO A 167 -3.80 3.61 -12.72
N SER A 168 -2.83 2.83 -12.23
CA SER A 168 -2.44 1.59 -12.90
C SER A 168 -3.46 0.47 -12.69
N CYS A 169 -3.85 -0.18 -13.79
CA CYS A 169 -4.55 -1.46 -13.78
C CYS A 169 -3.62 -2.65 -14.05
N GLU A 170 -2.32 -2.40 -14.22
CA GLU A 170 -1.32 -3.41 -14.53
C GLU A 170 -0.16 -3.40 -13.51
N ALA A 171 0.39 -4.57 -13.21
CA ALA A 171 1.60 -4.75 -12.43
C ALA A 171 2.56 -5.69 -13.17
N GLU A 172 3.83 -5.29 -13.25
CA GLU A 172 4.91 -6.12 -13.75
C GLU A 172 5.79 -6.55 -12.58
N LEU A 173 5.83 -7.87 -12.33
CA LEU A 173 6.54 -8.46 -11.20
C LEU A 173 7.59 -9.45 -11.69
N ARG A 174 8.80 -9.33 -11.16
CA ARG A 174 9.87 -10.33 -11.28
C ARG A 174 9.50 -11.57 -10.47
N VAL A 175 9.88 -12.73 -10.98
CA VAL A 175 9.64 -14.03 -10.33
C VAL A 175 10.94 -14.61 -9.80
N LEU A 176 10.94 -14.99 -8.53
CA LEU A 176 12.01 -15.74 -7.88
C LEU A 176 11.50 -17.14 -7.57
N VAL A 177 12.35 -18.14 -7.78
CA VAL A 177 12.02 -19.55 -7.62
C VAL A 177 13.04 -20.23 -6.72
N ASP A 178 12.56 -20.98 -5.74
CA ASP A 178 13.37 -21.82 -4.88
C ASP A 178 12.84 -23.25 -4.95
N VAL A 179 13.66 -24.21 -5.35
CA VAL A 179 13.28 -25.62 -5.53
C VAL A 179 14.33 -26.51 -4.86
N GLU A 180 13.89 -27.40 -3.98
CA GLU A 180 14.69 -28.47 -3.39
C GLU A 180 14.19 -29.84 -3.85
N ASN A 181 15.07 -30.84 -3.72
CA ASN A 181 14.81 -32.26 -3.92
C ASN A 181 14.51 -32.66 -5.37
N GLU A 182 13.47 -32.12 -5.99
CA GLU A 182 12.99 -32.54 -7.30
C GLU A 182 12.36 -31.38 -8.08
N GLU A 183 12.69 -31.29 -9.37
CA GLU A 183 12.08 -30.32 -10.28
C GLU A 183 10.60 -30.63 -10.51
N PRO A 184 9.68 -29.65 -10.34
CA PRO A 184 8.29 -29.85 -10.69
C PRO A 184 8.11 -30.00 -12.21
N ASP A 185 7.11 -30.78 -12.63
CA ASP A 185 6.71 -30.87 -14.04
C ASP A 185 6.26 -29.50 -14.55
N GLN A 186 5.56 -28.73 -13.71
CA GLN A 186 5.05 -27.40 -14.07
C GLN A 186 4.88 -26.52 -12.83
N ILE A 187 5.08 -25.22 -13.02
CA ILE A 187 4.69 -24.18 -12.06
C ILE A 187 3.67 -23.29 -12.75
N ARG A 188 2.49 -23.12 -12.15
CA ARG A 188 1.36 -22.44 -12.78
C ARG A 188 0.66 -21.45 -11.88
N LEU A 189 0.32 -20.30 -12.44
CA LEU A 189 -0.52 -19.29 -11.78
C LEU A 189 -2.00 -19.57 -12.07
N VAL A 190 -2.82 -19.50 -11.02
CA VAL A 190 -4.28 -19.71 -11.05
C VAL A 190 -4.95 -18.54 -10.36
N PHE A 191 -5.95 -17.96 -11.02
CA PHE A 191 -6.65 -16.75 -10.60
C PHE A 191 -8.07 -16.71 -11.21
N ASP A 192 -8.91 -15.80 -10.72
CA ASP A 192 -10.24 -15.59 -11.30
C ASP A 192 -10.16 -14.79 -12.61
N LYS A 193 -10.41 -15.47 -13.73
CA LYS A 193 -10.41 -14.89 -15.08
C LYS A 193 -11.46 -13.80 -15.28
N ASN A 194 -12.45 -13.68 -14.39
CA ASN A 194 -13.41 -12.59 -14.46
C ASN A 194 -12.77 -11.26 -14.05
N TYR A 195 -11.72 -11.28 -13.22
CA TYR A 195 -11.10 -10.08 -12.67
C TYR A 195 -9.71 -9.82 -13.25
N PHE A 196 -8.99 -10.86 -13.68
CA PHE A 196 -7.61 -10.73 -14.11
C PHE A 196 -7.31 -11.42 -15.44
N THR A 197 -6.31 -10.89 -16.13
CA THR A 197 -5.47 -11.66 -17.05
C THR A 197 -4.03 -11.55 -16.58
N ILE A 198 -3.24 -12.60 -16.81
CA ILE A 198 -1.79 -12.57 -16.54
C ILE A 198 -1.07 -12.98 -17.83
N ASP A 199 -0.14 -12.15 -18.30
CA ASP A 199 0.54 -12.29 -19.61
C ASP A 199 -0.45 -12.44 -20.78
N GLY A 200 -1.61 -11.78 -20.69
CA GLY A 200 -2.69 -11.86 -21.68
C GLY A 200 -3.47 -13.17 -21.67
N LYS A 201 -3.24 -14.04 -20.68
CA LYS A 201 -3.90 -15.35 -20.54
C LYS A 201 -4.92 -15.36 -19.39
N ASP A 202 -5.81 -16.34 -19.41
CA ASP A 202 -6.90 -16.48 -18.43
C ASP A 202 -6.60 -17.48 -17.29
N GLY A 203 -5.42 -18.14 -17.33
CA GLY A 203 -4.97 -19.05 -16.29
C GLY A 203 -5.70 -20.39 -16.25
N THR A 204 -6.58 -20.69 -17.22
CA THR A 204 -7.27 -21.98 -17.35
C THR A 204 -6.35 -23.08 -17.85
N ASP A 205 -6.79 -24.35 -17.77
CA ASP A 205 -5.97 -25.49 -18.20
C ASP A 205 -5.65 -25.42 -19.71
N ALA A 206 -6.55 -24.83 -20.49
CA ALA A 206 -6.37 -24.61 -21.92
C ALA A 206 -5.41 -23.44 -22.23
N ASN A 207 -5.29 -22.45 -21.33
CA ASN A 207 -4.43 -21.29 -21.52
C ASN A 207 -3.67 -20.92 -20.22
N PRO A 208 -2.72 -21.76 -19.79
CA PRO A 208 -2.06 -21.60 -18.51
C PRO A 208 -0.98 -20.51 -18.53
N VAL A 209 -0.79 -19.89 -17.38
CA VAL A 209 0.31 -18.96 -17.10
C VAL A 209 1.38 -19.72 -16.33
N LEU A 210 2.58 -19.80 -16.90
CA LEU A 210 3.63 -20.68 -16.41
C LEU A 210 4.83 -19.88 -15.91
N VAL A 211 5.43 -20.35 -14.82
CA VAL A 211 6.80 -19.98 -14.47
C VAL A 211 7.73 -20.97 -15.17
N THR A 212 8.66 -20.45 -15.97
CA THR A 212 9.47 -21.27 -16.88
C THR A 212 10.66 -21.91 -16.19
N ASP A 213 11.28 -21.19 -15.25
CA ASP A 213 12.38 -21.75 -14.45
C ASP A 213 11.83 -22.65 -13.34
N LYS A 214 12.22 -23.93 -13.40
CA LYS A 214 11.83 -24.99 -12.47
C LYS A 214 13.04 -25.74 -11.92
N ALA A 215 14.25 -25.27 -12.24
CA ALA A 215 15.48 -25.98 -11.87
C ALA A 215 15.63 -26.10 -10.35
N ILE A 216 16.42 -27.05 -9.88
CA ILE A 216 16.78 -27.14 -8.45
C ILE A 216 17.74 -26.02 -8.09
N GLY A 217 17.52 -25.38 -6.94
CA GLY A 217 18.39 -24.33 -6.42
C GLY A 217 17.64 -23.33 -5.55
N THR A 218 18.41 -22.58 -4.77
CA THR A 218 17.89 -21.66 -3.77
C THR A 218 17.62 -20.29 -4.36
N LYS A 219 16.38 -19.81 -4.22
CA LYS A 219 15.92 -18.44 -4.50
C LYS A 219 16.59 -17.82 -5.74
N ARG A 220 16.50 -18.51 -6.86
CA ARG A 220 17.00 -18.01 -8.14
C ARG A 220 16.09 -16.92 -8.66
N ASP A 221 16.71 -15.84 -9.11
CA ASP A 221 16.05 -14.88 -9.98
C ASP A 221 15.94 -15.47 -11.38
N THR A 222 14.70 -15.63 -11.85
CA THR A 222 14.41 -16.31 -13.12
C THR A 222 14.62 -15.40 -14.33
N GLY A 223 14.74 -14.08 -14.12
CA GLY A 223 14.65 -13.08 -15.18
C GLY A 223 13.25 -12.95 -15.80
N GLN A 224 12.28 -13.79 -15.40
CA GLN A 224 10.91 -13.72 -15.89
C GLN A 224 10.15 -12.57 -15.24
N ILE A 225 9.45 -11.80 -16.07
CA ILE A 225 8.47 -10.80 -15.65
C ILE A 225 7.07 -11.36 -15.94
N ILE A 226 6.21 -11.37 -14.92
CA ILE A 226 4.78 -11.61 -15.09
C ILE A 226 4.04 -10.27 -15.13
N LYS A 227 3.11 -10.14 -16.07
CA LYS A 227 2.27 -8.96 -16.22
C LYS A 227 0.84 -9.26 -15.78
N ILE A 228 0.48 -8.80 -14.60
CA ILE A 228 -0.87 -8.96 -14.03
C ILE A 228 -1.71 -7.75 -14.45
N LYS A 229 -2.86 -7.97 -15.07
CA LYS A 229 -3.83 -6.93 -15.44
C LYS A 229 -5.16 -7.15 -14.74
N CYS A 230 -5.67 -6.12 -14.08
CA CYS A 230 -7.00 -6.10 -13.48
C CYS A 230 -8.04 -5.60 -14.49
N ILE A 231 -8.78 -6.52 -15.10
CA ILE A 231 -9.75 -6.23 -16.15
C ILE A 231 -11.11 -5.79 -15.60
N ASN A 232 -11.52 -6.26 -14.42
CA ASN A 232 -12.79 -5.90 -13.79
C ASN A 232 -12.65 -5.65 -12.29
N GLU A 233 -13.61 -4.92 -11.73
CA GLU A 233 -13.64 -4.63 -10.29
C GLU A 233 -14.22 -5.77 -9.45
N PHE A 234 -13.73 -5.90 -8.22
CA PHE A 234 -14.14 -6.95 -7.29
C PHE A 234 -14.38 -6.40 -5.88
N ALA A 235 -15.42 -6.91 -5.21
CA ALA A 235 -15.88 -6.45 -3.90
C ALA A 235 -15.22 -7.15 -2.70
N ARG A 236 -14.58 -8.29 -2.95
CA ARG A 236 -13.92 -9.11 -1.93
C ARG A 236 -12.50 -9.39 -2.34
N ARG A 237 -11.63 -9.55 -1.36
CA ARG A 237 -10.21 -9.86 -1.55
C ARG A 237 -10.06 -11.00 -2.55
N GLN A 238 -9.15 -10.82 -3.50
CA GLN A 238 -8.82 -11.82 -4.51
C GLN A 238 -7.43 -12.38 -4.25
N GLU A 239 -7.17 -13.56 -4.82
CA GLU A 239 -5.92 -14.27 -4.66
C GLU A 239 -5.40 -14.74 -6.02
N ILE A 240 -4.10 -14.64 -6.21
CA ILE A 240 -3.38 -15.32 -7.30
C ILE A 240 -2.57 -16.42 -6.62
N LEU A 241 -2.92 -17.67 -6.91
CA LEU A 241 -2.26 -18.84 -6.34
C LEU A 241 -1.24 -19.39 -7.33
N VAL A 242 -0.08 -19.78 -6.83
CA VAL A 242 0.94 -20.47 -7.61
C VAL A 242 0.95 -21.93 -7.20
N TYR A 243 0.76 -22.82 -8.17
CA TYR A 243 0.77 -24.27 -7.98
C TYR A 243 2.01 -24.91 -8.59
N GLY A 244 2.69 -25.72 -7.79
CA GLY A 244 3.71 -26.66 -8.26
C GLY A 244 3.07 -28.00 -8.55
N TYR A 245 3.25 -28.49 -9.76
CA TYR A 245 2.85 -29.81 -10.21
C TYR A 245 4.06 -30.73 -10.02
N PRO A 246 4.00 -31.72 -9.10
CA PRO A 246 5.13 -32.63 -8.84
C PRO A 246 5.57 -33.37 -10.10
N LYS A 247 6.77 -33.94 -10.08
CA LYS A 247 7.29 -34.71 -11.22
C LYS A 247 6.37 -35.88 -11.57
N ASN A 248 6.21 -36.15 -12.86
CA ASN A 248 5.32 -37.17 -13.42
C ASN A 248 3.84 -37.00 -13.04
N SER A 249 3.43 -35.80 -12.60
CA SER A 249 2.02 -35.54 -12.31
C SER A 249 1.25 -35.24 -13.58
N LEU A 250 1.85 -34.59 -14.58
CA LEU A 250 1.14 -34.19 -15.80
C LEU A 250 0.72 -35.35 -16.70
N SER A 251 1.33 -36.53 -16.53
CA SER A 251 0.94 -37.76 -17.23
C SER A 251 -0.32 -38.41 -16.63
N LYS A 252 -0.78 -37.94 -15.47
CA LYS A 252 -1.93 -38.47 -14.76
C LYS A 252 -3.23 -37.77 -15.19
N PRO A 253 -4.41 -38.37 -14.95
CA PRO A 253 -5.69 -37.71 -15.22
C PRO A 253 -5.81 -36.37 -14.47
N LEU A 254 -6.51 -35.39 -15.05
CA LEU A 254 -6.64 -34.04 -14.50
C LEU A 254 -7.09 -34.02 -13.03
N ALA A 255 -8.05 -34.86 -12.66
CA ALA A 255 -8.52 -34.96 -11.28
C ALA A 255 -7.38 -35.31 -10.31
N GLU A 256 -6.48 -36.22 -10.70
CA GLU A 256 -5.32 -36.60 -9.89
C GLU A 256 -4.26 -35.49 -9.87
N GLN A 257 -4.05 -34.79 -11.00
CA GLN A 257 -3.17 -33.62 -11.04
C GLN A 257 -3.60 -32.54 -10.04
N LEU A 258 -4.91 -32.26 -9.97
CA LEU A 258 -5.49 -31.26 -9.06
C LEU A 258 -5.33 -31.64 -7.58
N VAL A 259 -5.28 -32.93 -7.25
CA VAL A 259 -5.01 -33.44 -5.90
C VAL A 259 -3.52 -33.40 -5.56
N LEU A 260 -2.66 -33.69 -6.54
CA LEU A 260 -1.21 -33.76 -6.34
C LEU A 260 -0.55 -32.39 -6.26
N ARG A 261 -1.03 -31.41 -7.04
CA ARG A 261 -0.44 -30.06 -7.05
C ARG A 261 -0.47 -29.42 -5.67
N LYS A 262 0.56 -28.65 -5.35
CA LYS A 262 0.69 -27.94 -4.06
C LYS A 262 0.79 -26.44 -4.28
N VAL A 263 0.24 -25.67 -3.35
CA VAL A 263 0.47 -24.23 -3.32
C VAL A 263 1.95 -24.00 -2.99
N ILE A 264 2.62 -23.24 -3.85
CA ILE A 264 4.04 -22.89 -3.72
C ILE A 264 4.27 -21.37 -3.72
N GLY A 265 3.22 -20.58 -3.86
CA GLY A 265 3.29 -19.12 -3.81
C GLY A 265 1.89 -18.52 -3.84
N LYS A 266 1.78 -17.25 -3.43
CA LYS A 266 0.49 -16.56 -3.35
C LYS A 266 0.69 -15.05 -3.41
N ILE A 267 -0.20 -14.35 -4.10
CA ILE A 267 -0.36 -12.88 -4.01
C ILE A 267 -1.79 -12.60 -3.57
N VAL A 268 -1.98 -11.58 -2.74
CA VAL A 268 -3.31 -11.14 -2.30
C VAL A 268 -3.60 -9.72 -2.79
N LEU A 269 -4.81 -9.52 -3.32
CA LEU A 269 -5.29 -8.22 -3.80
C LEU A 269 -6.44 -7.70 -2.96
N GLU A 270 -6.34 -6.45 -2.50
CA GLU A 270 -7.43 -5.81 -1.76
C GLU A 270 -8.60 -5.45 -2.69
N PRO A 271 -9.85 -5.52 -2.18
CA PRO A 271 -11.03 -5.10 -2.93
C PRO A 271 -10.84 -3.72 -3.55
N ASN A 272 -11.22 -3.60 -4.81
CA ASN A 272 -11.18 -2.32 -5.51
C ASN A 272 -12.57 -1.83 -5.92
N LYS A 273 -13.65 -2.62 -5.82
CA LYS A 273 -15.00 -2.19 -6.21
C LYS A 273 -15.59 -1.15 -5.27
N ASN A 274 -16.10 -0.05 -5.81
CA ASN A 274 -16.96 0.87 -5.06
C ASN A 274 -18.44 0.48 -5.26
N SER A 275 -19.28 0.73 -4.27
CA SER A 275 -20.72 0.50 -4.39
C SER A 275 -21.50 1.59 -3.66
N PRO A 276 -22.56 2.15 -4.26
CA PRO A 276 -23.39 3.15 -3.61
C PRO A 276 -24.15 2.54 -2.42
N ALA A 277 -24.69 3.40 -1.55
CA ALA A 277 -25.61 2.94 -0.51
C ALA A 277 -26.88 2.39 -1.17
N ALA A 278 -27.40 1.29 -0.65
CA ALA A 278 -28.61 0.64 -1.17
C ALA A 278 -29.47 0.15 0.00
N GLY A 279 -30.65 0.73 0.17
CA GLY A 279 -31.53 0.46 1.31
C GLY A 279 -30.82 0.74 2.65
N LYS A 280 -30.66 -0.31 3.48
CA LYS A 280 -29.94 -0.24 4.77
C LYS A 280 -28.44 -0.52 4.66
N THR A 281 -27.93 -0.86 3.47
CA THR A 281 -26.51 -1.17 3.25
C THR A 281 -25.73 0.11 2.98
N ALA A 282 -24.72 0.38 3.80
CA ALA A 282 -23.84 1.53 3.63
C ALA A 282 -23.03 1.44 2.33
N ALA A 283 -22.64 2.60 1.79
CA ALA A 283 -21.76 2.66 0.63
C ALA A 283 -20.40 2.03 0.93
N VAL A 284 -19.88 1.24 -0.01
CA VAL A 284 -18.52 0.68 0.06
C VAL A 284 -17.59 1.56 -0.75
N LYS A 285 -16.58 2.12 -0.10
CA LYS A 285 -15.59 3.02 -0.70
C LYS A 285 -14.18 2.42 -0.59
N ASN A 286 -13.92 1.41 -1.41
CA ASN A 286 -12.62 0.75 -1.51
C ASN A 286 -11.58 1.62 -2.23
N ARG A 287 -11.99 2.35 -3.27
CA ARG A 287 -11.23 3.43 -3.91
C ARG A 287 -11.69 4.77 -3.34
N LYS A 288 -10.75 5.69 -3.11
CA LYS A 288 -11.00 7.01 -2.50
C LYS A 288 -10.59 8.12 -3.47
N ASN A 289 -11.21 9.29 -3.33
CA ASN A 289 -10.84 10.48 -4.07
C ASN A 289 -10.38 11.57 -3.10
N LEU A 290 -9.27 12.22 -3.41
CA LEU A 290 -8.72 13.35 -2.66
C LEU A 290 -8.65 14.57 -3.56
N ASN A 291 -9.38 15.63 -3.22
CA ASN A 291 -9.18 16.93 -3.83
C ASN A 291 -7.93 17.59 -3.23
N VAL A 292 -7.05 18.08 -4.10
CA VAL A 292 -5.82 18.77 -3.71
C VAL A 292 -5.72 20.07 -4.49
N VAL A 293 -5.74 21.19 -3.77
CA VAL A 293 -5.58 22.53 -4.35
C VAL A 293 -4.11 22.90 -4.32
N LEU A 294 -3.57 23.16 -5.50
CA LEU A 294 -2.17 23.52 -5.69
C LEU A 294 -2.07 25.04 -5.85
N VAL A 295 -1.69 25.73 -4.79
CA VAL A 295 -1.71 27.19 -4.69
C VAL A 295 -0.31 27.77 -4.92
N SER A 296 -0.14 28.50 -6.01
CA SER A 296 1.04 29.35 -6.23
C SER A 296 0.96 30.58 -5.33
N VAL A 297 1.94 30.78 -4.46
CA VAL A 297 2.01 31.97 -3.60
C VAL A 297 2.90 33.01 -4.27
N ILE A 298 2.38 34.24 -4.39
CA ILE A 298 3.14 35.39 -4.87
C ILE A 298 3.55 36.24 -3.66
N VAL A 299 4.83 36.54 -3.53
CA VAL A 299 5.34 37.48 -2.51
C VAL A 299 6.21 38.54 -3.17
N ASN A 300 6.44 39.64 -2.46
CA ASN A 300 7.37 40.69 -2.87
C ASN A 300 8.19 41.12 -1.65
N ILE A 301 9.10 40.25 -1.22
CA ILE A 301 9.85 40.43 0.03
C ILE A 301 10.85 41.59 -0.10
N ASN A 302 11.60 41.62 -1.20
CA ASN A 302 12.75 42.51 -1.42
C ASN A 302 12.54 43.55 -2.54
N GLY A 303 11.30 43.81 -2.95
CA GLY A 303 10.97 44.76 -4.03
C GLY A 303 10.82 44.13 -5.41
N SER A 304 11.22 42.87 -5.58
CA SER A 304 10.96 42.06 -6.79
C SER A 304 9.94 40.96 -6.49
N PRO A 305 8.77 40.95 -7.15
CA PRO A 305 7.79 39.88 -7.00
C PRO A 305 8.32 38.54 -7.50
N SER A 306 7.98 37.47 -6.78
CA SER A 306 8.29 36.08 -7.12
C SER A 306 7.06 35.21 -6.85
N SER A 307 6.92 34.13 -7.61
CA SER A 307 5.77 33.22 -7.54
C SER A 307 6.22 31.79 -7.47
N GLY A 308 5.72 31.04 -6.49
CA GLY A 308 5.86 29.60 -6.49
C GLY A 308 5.18 28.96 -7.70
N VAL A 309 5.69 27.78 -8.07
CA VAL A 309 5.24 26.98 -9.21
C VAL A 309 5.18 25.52 -8.81
N PHE A 310 4.48 24.69 -9.59
CA PHE A 310 4.46 23.23 -9.43
C PHE A 310 5.02 22.58 -10.68
N ASP A 311 5.69 21.44 -10.52
CA ASP A 311 6.28 20.62 -11.60
C ASP A 311 7.42 21.29 -12.40
N ALA A 312 7.73 22.56 -12.15
CA ALA A 312 8.77 23.29 -12.86
C ALA A 312 10.17 22.76 -12.51
N GLY A 313 10.94 22.38 -13.53
CA GLY A 313 12.32 21.92 -13.36
C GLY A 313 12.47 20.47 -12.87
N PHE A 314 11.37 19.70 -12.77
CA PHE A 314 11.40 18.30 -12.34
C PHE A 314 11.07 17.36 -13.51
N ALA A 315 12.05 16.57 -13.97
CA ALA A 315 11.90 15.68 -15.12
C ALA A 315 10.74 14.67 -14.96
N SER A 316 10.55 14.14 -13.75
CA SER A 316 9.48 13.17 -13.44
C SER A 316 8.16 13.80 -13.00
N GLY A 317 8.14 15.11 -12.72
CA GLY A 317 6.99 15.84 -12.15
C GLY A 317 6.67 15.49 -10.69
N GLU A 318 6.71 16.46 -9.79
CA GLU A 318 6.41 16.24 -8.36
C GLU A 318 4.96 15.80 -8.12
N THR A 319 4.02 16.31 -8.93
CA THR A 319 2.61 15.90 -8.86
C THR A 319 2.40 14.47 -9.35
N ALA A 320 3.15 14.03 -10.36
CA ALA A 320 3.08 12.67 -10.88
C ALA A 320 3.53 11.64 -9.84
N ILE A 321 4.64 11.89 -9.14
CA ILE A 321 5.13 11.04 -8.05
C ILE A 321 4.09 10.96 -6.92
N PHE A 322 3.47 12.09 -6.58
CA PHE A 322 2.41 12.13 -5.58
C PHE A 322 1.18 11.31 -5.96
N GLN A 323 0.74 11.40 -7.21
CA GLN A 323 -0.37 10.56 -7.71
C GLN A 323 -0.02 9.08 -7.63
N LYS A 324 1.16 8.67 -8.12
CA LYS A 324 1.64 7.28 -8.08
C LYS A 324 1.66 6.75 -6.64
N GLY A 325 2.25 7.50 -5.71
CA GLY A 325 2.31 7.12 -4.30
C GLY A 325 0.92 6.87 -3.68
N LEU A 326 -0.09 7.67 -4.05
CA LEU A 326 -1.47 7.48 -3.59
C LEU A 326 -2.22 6.36 -4.33
N TYR A 327 -1.88 6.08 -5.59
CA TYR A 327 -2.43 4.95 -6.33
C TYR A 327 -2.10 3.60 -5.68
N GLN A 328 -0.95 3.50 -4.99
CA GLN A 328 -0.60 2.31 -4.21
C GLN A 328 -1.63 1.98 -3.14
N ALA A 329 -2.32 3.00 -2.63
CA ALA A 329 -3.39 2.88 -1.66
C ALA A 329 -4.79 3.03 -2.29
N LEU A 330 -4.97 2.88 -3.61
CA LEU A 330 -6.24 3.07 -4.31
C LEU A 330 -6.90 4.45 -4.01
N ILE A 331 -6.09 5.51 -3.95
CA ILE A 331 -6.53 6.89 -3.78
C ILE A 331 -6.26 7.66 -5.07
N GLU A 332 -7.32 8.13 -5.73
CA GLU A 332 -7.23 9.04 -6.85
C GLU A 332 -7.17 10.49 -6.36
N THR A 333 -6.46 11.36 -7.07
CA THR A 333 -6.40 12.78 -6.75
C THR A 333 -7.04 13.63 -7.83
N ASN A 334 -7.86 14.59 -7.42
CA ASN A 334 -8.26 15.70 -8.27
C ASN A 334 -7.35 16.91 -7.98
N LEU A 335 -6.40 17.17 -8.88
CA LEU A 335 -5.44 18.26 -8.74
C LEU A 335 -6.03 19.57 -9.27
N ILE A 336 -6.41 20.46 -8.35
CA ILE A 336 -7.07 21.73 -8.65
C ILE A 336 -6.00 22.81 -8.78
N LYS A 337 -5.60 23.10 -10.02
CA LYS A 337 -4.66 24.19 -10.37
C LYS A 337 -5.36 25.49 -10.77
N ARG A 338 -6.68 25.44 -11.05
CA ARG A 338 -7.49 26.56 -11.52
C ARG A 338 -8.90 26.50 -10.94
N PHE A 339 -9.53 27.65 -10.75
CA PHE A 339 -10.91 27.75 -10.28
C PHE A 339 -11.64 28.97 -10.83
N ALA A 340 -12.97 28.91 -10.83
CA ALA A 340 -13.82 30.06 -11.16
C ALA A 340 -13.73 31.12 -10.03
N SER A 341 -13.31 32.33 -10.38
CA SER A 341 -13.30 33.50 -9.51
C SER A 341 -14.71 33.94 -9.12
N ARG A 342 -14.84 34.96 -8.26
CA ARG A 342 -16.13 35.57 -7.93
C ARG A 342 -16.88 36.13 -9.15
N SER A 343 -16.16 36.53 -10.20
CA SER A 343 -16.74 37.00 -11.46
C SER A 343 -17.06 35.87 -12.44
N GLY A 344 -16.90 34.60 -12.05
CA GLY A 344 -17.13 33.43 -12.90
C GLY A 344 -15.97 33.10 -13.85
N THR A 345 -14.90 33.88 -13.86
CA THR A 345 -13.74 33.68 -14.74
C THR A 345 -12.81 32.59 -14.20
N THR A 346 -12.39 31.64 -15.03
CA THR A 346 -11.42 30.61 -14.63
C THR A 346 -10.01 31.20 -14.47
N VAL A 347 -9.57 31.32 -13.22
CA VAL A 347 -8.25 31.83 -12.83
C VAL A 347 -7.35 30.72 -12.30
N ASN A 348 -6.03 30.96 -12.28
CA ASN A 348 -5.10 30.06 -11.60
C ASN A 348 -5.32 30.09 -10.08
N ALA A 349 -5.03 28.98 -9.42
CA ALA A 349 -5.03 28.91 -7.97
C ALA A 349 -3.82 29.67 -7.42
N THR A 350 -4.00 30.97 -7.22
CA THR A 350 -2.93 31.89 -6.80
C THR A 350 -3.34 32.62 -5.53
N LEU A 351 -2.41 32.71 -4.58
CA LEU A 351 -2.53 33.54 -3.39
C LEU A 351 -1.51 34.68 -3.47
N ASP A 352 -1.98 35.88 -3.80
CA ASP A 352 -1.12 37.06 -3.89
C ASP A 352 -0.97 37.74 -2.53
N LEU A 353 0.26 37.72 -2.02
CA LEU A 353 0.68 38.32 -0.76
C LEU A 353 1.67 39.47 -0.98
N SER A 354 1.93 39.87 -2.23
CA SER A 354 2.93 40.90 -2.59
C SER A 354 2.67 42.26 -1.92
N ALA A 355 1.39 42.59 -1.69
CA ALA A 355 0.98 43.81 -1.00
C ALA A 355 0.88 43.66 0.54
N VAL A 356 0.99 42.44 1.07
CA VAL A 356 0.71 42.16 2.49
C VAL A 356 1.93 42.49 3.35
N PRO A 357 1.84 43.43 4.32
CA PRO A 357 3.00 43.89 5.10
C PRO A 357 3.72 42.79 5.89
N LEU A 358 3.00 41.74 6.32
CA LEU A 358 3.58 40.61 7.06
C LEU A 358 4.49 39.71 6.19
N PHE A 359 4.42 39.83 4.86
CA PHE A 359 5.20 39.07 3.88
C PHE A 359 6.23 39.96 3.16
N LYS A 360 6.68 41.03 3.84
CA LYS A 360 7.74 41.94 3.39
C LYS A 360 8.91 41.93 4.35
N ILE A 361 10.08 42.37 3.88
CA ILE A 361 11.21 42.65 4.76
C ILE A 361 10.88 43.85 5.66
N HIS A 362 11.09 43.68 6.97
CA HIS A 362 10.90 44.76 7.95
C HIS A 362 12.25 45.41 8.23
N LYS A 363 12.24 46.71 8.53
CA LYS A 363 13.45 47.49 8.81
C LYS A 363 13.32 48.26 10.12
N ASP A 364 14.40 48.34 10.88
CA ASP A 364 14.49 49.20 12.05
C ASP A 364 14.52 50.70 11.66
N SER A 365 14.56 51.59 12.65
CA SER A 365 14.63 53.04 12.42
C SER A 365 15.90 53.50 11.70
N ARG A 366 16.92 52.64 11.56
CA ARG A 366 18.18 52.88 10.86
C ARG A 366 18.19 52.27 9.46
N GLY A 367 17.11 51.61 9.05
CA GLY A 367 16.97 50.95 7.75
C GLY A 367 17.57 49.53 7.69
N ASN A 368 18.03 48.97 8.81
CA ASN A 368 18.57 47.62 8.85
C ASN A 368 17.44 46.60 8.83
N PRO A 369 17.55 45.52 8.04
CA PRO A 369 16.60 44.43 8.06
C PRO A 369 16.47 43.78 9.45
N ILE A 370 15.23 43.54 9.86
CA ILE A 370 14.90 42.85 11.11
C ILE A 370 13.93 41.70 10.86
N ASP A 371 13.96 40.74 11.77
CA ASP A 371 13.02 39.62 11.80
C ASP A 371 11.57 40.09 11.97
N SER A 372 10.67 39.52 11.17
CA SER A 372 9.22 39.70 11.28
C SER A 372 8.53 38.37 11.57
N THR A 373 7.20 38.37 11.55
CA THR A 373 6.38 37.18 11.83
C THR A 373 6.68 36.03 10.88
N TYR A 374 6.72 36.30 9.57
CA TYR A 374 6.88 35.26 8.53
C TYR A 374 8.14 35.41 7.70
N ILE A 375 8.84 36.55 7.80
CA ILE A 375 10.05 36.84 7.04
C ILE A 375 11.20 37.07 8.03
N ASN A 376 12.36 36.45 7.82
CA ASN A 376 13.53 36.75 8.64
C ASN A 376 14.31 37.98 8.12
N SER A 377 15.27 38.47 8.88
CA SER A 377 16.09 39.64 8.50
C SER A 377 16.87 39.46 7.20
N SER A 378 17.10 38.21 6.76
CA SER A 378 17.74 37.90 5.47
C SER A 378 16.77 37.88 4.29
N GLY A 379 15.48 38.12 4.51
CA GLY A 379 14.47 38.10 3.45
C GLY A 379 13.99 36.70 3.05
N ASN A 380 14.12 35.71 3.94
CA ASN A 380 13.65 34.35 3.72
C ASN A 380 12.35 34.06 4.47
N ILE A 381 11.59 33.05 4.01
CA ILE A 381 10.38 32.60 4.70
C ILE A 381 10.76 31.88 6.00
N LYS A 382 9.98 32.11 7.07
CA LYS A 382 10.06 31.40 8.34
C LYS A 382 9.04 30.26 8.35
N SER A 383 9.50 29.05 8.66
CA SER A 383 8.63 27.88 8.79
C SER A 383 7.81 27.92 10.08
N GLY A 384 6.71 27.16 10.08
CA GLY A 384 5.89 26.96 11.26
C GLY A 384 4.39 26.95 10.97
N ASN A 385 3.62 26.36 11.88
CA ASN A 385 2.17 26.22 11.72
C ASN A 385 1.44 27.55 11.56
N ALA A 386 1.93 28.63 12.18
CA ALA A 386 1.34 29.96 12.05
C ALA A 386 1.35 30.47 10.60
N LEU A 387 2.33 30.07 9.80
CA LEU A 387 2.38 30.38 8.37
C LEU A 387 1.21 29.70 7.64
N LEU A 388 1.08 28.37 7.76
CA LEU A 388 0.00 27.62 7.08
C LEU A 388 -1.39 28.04 7.55
N VAL A 389 -1.57 28.39 8.83
CA VAL A 389 -2.82 28.94 9.35
C VAL A 389 -3.20 30.24 8.65
N GLU A 390 -2.24 31.17 8.50
CA GLU A 390 -2.49 32.46 7.84
C GLU A 390 -2.71 32.32 6.34
N LEU A 391 -1.93 31.47 5.66
CA LEU A 391 -2.10 31.19 4.23
C LEU A 391 -3.49 30.61 3.94
N LYS A 392 -3.92 29.61 4.72
CA LYS A 392 -5.27 29.05 4.61
C LYS A 392 -6.34 30.09 4.90
N ARG A 393 -6.20 30.89 5.96
CA ARG A 393 -7.19 31.93 6.30
C ARG A 393 -7.40 32.89 5.13
N ARG A 394 -6.31 33.37 4.51
CA ARG A 394 -6.38 34.27 3.35
C ARG A 394 -6.95 33.58 2.12
N PHE A 395 -6.51 32.35 1.84
CA PHE A 395 -7.00 31.58 0.70
C PHE A 395 -8.49 31.24 0.82
N HIS A 396 -8.97 30.92 2.02
CA HIS A 396 -10.38 30.71 2.29
C HIS A 396 -11.21 31.98 2.10
N ILE A 397 -10.72 33.16 2.51
CA ILE A 397 -11.39 34.43 2.24
C ILE A 397 -11.46 34.71 0.72
N LEU A 398 -10.34 34.51 0.02
CA LEU A 398 -10.23 34.67 -1.42
C LEU A 398 -11.26 33.79 -2.16
N THR A 399 -11.41 32.54 -1.72
CA THR A 399 -12.24 31.52 -2.36
C THR A 399 -13.62 31.35 -1.72
N ALA A 400 -14.01 32.24 -0.81
CA ALA A 400 -15.27 32.16 -0.06
C ALA A 400 -15.50 30.76 0.58
N ASN A 401 -14.47 30.20 1.20
CA ASN A 401 -14.44 28.88 1.85
C ASN A 401 -14.72 27.68 0.93
N LYS A 402 -14.71 27.85 -0.40
CA LYS A 402 -15.01 26.76 -1.35
C LYS A 402 -14.14 25.51 -1.14
N TYR A 403 -12.88 25.71 -0.74
CA TYR A 403 -11.87 24.66 -0.60
C TYR A 403 -11.55 24.29 0.86
N VAL A 404 -12.41 24.67 1.82
CA VAL A 404 -12.12 24.52 3.26
C VAL A 404 -11.89 23.07 3.72
N ASN A 405 -12.44 22.10 3.00
CA ASN A 405 -12.34 20.66 3.30
C ASN A 405 -11.32 19.93 2.42
N ASP A 406 -10.74 20.61 1.43
CA ASP A 406 -9.79 20.03 0.50
C ASP A 406 -8.37 20.12 1.06
N PHE A 407 -7.45 19.31 0.51
CA PHE A 407 -6.03 19.43 0.87
C PHE A 407 -5.45 20.66 0.18
N ILE A 408 -4.81 21.58 0.90
CA ILE A 408 -4.24 22.80 0.30
C ILE A 408 -2.72 22.81 0.41
N VAL A 409 -2.05 22.82 -0.73
CA VAL A 409 -0.59 22.89 -0.83
C VAL A 409 -0.19 24.27 -1.33
N PHE A 410 0.67 24.96 -0.59
CA PHE A 410 1.20 26.28 -0.94
C PHE A 410 2.63 26.16 -1.45
N SER A 411 2.90 26.69 -2.63
CA SER A 411 4.26 26.71 -3.22
C SER A 411 4.81 28.14 -3.20
N PHE A 412 6.05 28.26 -2.72
CA PHE A 412 6.86 29.48 -2.69
C PHE A 412 8.06 29.35 -3.64
N ASP A 413 8.55 30.46 -4.20
CA ASP A 413 9.82 30.54 -4.95
C ASP A 413 10.97 31.06 -4.06
N GLU A 414 10.70 31.14 -2.76
CA GLU A 414 11.59 31.61 -1.72
C GLU A 414 12.21 30.42 -0.97
N THR A 415 13.35 30.66 -0.35
CA THR A 415 13.99 29.69 0.55
C THR A 415 13.40 29.80 1.95
N CYS A 416 13.51 28.71 2.70
CA CYS A 416 13.13 28.64 4.10
C CYS A 416 14.27 28.03 4.91
N PRO A 417 15.05 28.83 5.67
CA PRO A 417 16.09 28.33 6.55
C PRO A 417 15.53 27.37 7.60
N HIS A 418 16.35 26.41 8.02
CA HIS A 418 15.98 25.50 9.09
C HIS A 418 15.94 26.27 10.43
N PRO A 419 14.88 26.10 11.26
CA PRO A 419 14.66 26.93 12.44
C PRO A 419 15.75 26.77 13.50
N SER A 420 16.36 25.59 13.60
CA SER A 420 17.44 25.31 14.55
C SER A 420 18.85 25.49 13.98
N ASP A 421 18.99 25.62 12.66
CA ASP A 421 20.28 25.75 11.99
C ASP A 421 20.12 26.57 10.70
N PRO A 422 20.33 27.88 10.73
CA PRO A 422 20.10 28.76 9.58
C PRO A 422 21.06 28.52 8.42
N THR A 423 22.09 27.67 8.57
CA THR A 423 22.97 27.26 7.46
C THR A 423 22.31 26.22 6.55
N LEU A 424 21.26 25.56 7.04
CA LEU A 424 20.46 24.59 6.31
C LEU A 424 19.14 25.21 5.83
N VAL A 425 18.55 24.60 4.81
CA VAL A 425 17.22 24.95 4.30
C VAL A 425 16.28 23.76 4.43
N ILE A 426 15.00 24.03 4.66
CA ILE A 426 13.94 23.03 4.57
C ILE A 426 13.24 23.15 3.22
N ASN A 427 12.83 22.00 2.69
CA ASN A 427 12.21 21.91 1.36
C ASN A 427 10.69 22.04 1.40
N GLY A 428 10.10 21.74 2.56
CA GLY A 428 8.68 21.87 2.84
C GLY A 428 8.38 21.47 4.28
N PHE A 429 7.11 21.59 4.65
CA PHE A 429 6.56 20.97 5.86
C PHE A 429 5.04 20.83 5.75
N ALA A 430 4.49 19.80 6.37
CA ALA A 430 3.06 19.64 6.61
C ALA A 430 2.59 20.38 7.88
N GLU A 431 1.36 20.88 7.86
CA GLU A 431 0.73 21.43 9.07
C GLU A 431 0.44 20.30 10.06
N ALA A 432 0.79 20.52 11.32
CA ALA A 432 0.50 19.58 12.39
C ALA A 432 0.17 20.30 13.70
N THR A 433 -0.49 19.61 14.62
CA THR A 433 -0.78 20.12 15.97
C THR A 433 -0.53 19.02 16.99
N HIS A 434 -0.15 19.41 18.20
CA HIS A 434 0.04 18.46 19.30
C HIS A 434 -1.25 18.29 20.11
N ALA A 435 -1.56 17.05 20.46
CA ALA A 435 -2.55 16.69 21.46
C ALA A 435 -1.85 15.86 22.55
N GLY A 436 -1.36 16.54 23.59
CA GLY A 436 -0.40 15.95 24.52
C GLY A 436 0.92 15.64 23.81
N THR A 437 1.42 14.41 23.95
CA THR A 437 2.63 13.93 23.28
C THR A 437 2.41 13.46 21.84
N ARG A 438 1.15 13.44 21.36
CA ARG A 438 0.82 12.96 20.01
C ARG A 438 0.80 14.09 19.01
N LEU A 439 1.42 13.85 17.86
CA LEU A 439 1.32 14.73 16.70
C LEU A 439 0.08 14.37 15.86
N ILE A 440 -0.68 15.36 15.44
CA ILE A 440 -1.84 15.21 14.56
C ILE A 440 -1.63 16.09 13.33
N PHE A 441 -1.50 15.46 12.17
CA PHE A 441 -1.35 16.16 10.91
C PHE A 441 -2.67 16.74 10.39
N LYS A 442 -2.55 17.78 9.57
CA LYS A 442 -3.65 18.43 8.88
C LYS A 442 -3.39 18.43 7.37
N LYS A 443 -4.46 18.58 6.58
CA LYS A 443 -4.42 18.53 5.11
C LYS A 443 -3.92 19.85 4.50
N SER A 444 -2.73 20.28 4.91
CA SER A 444 -2.07 21.43 4.33
C SER A 444 -0.56 21.30 4.42
N ALA A 445 0.14 21.79 3.40
CA ALA A 445 1.59 21.77 3.33
C ALA A 445 2.13 23.04 2.66
N ALA A 446 3.36 23.41 3.01
CA ALA A 446 4.13 24.45 2.34
C ALA A 446 5.34 23.82 1.65
N LEU A 447 5.65 24.31 0.45
CA LEU A 447 6.76 23.87 -0.38
C LEU A 447 7.63 25.08 -0.74
N PHE A 448 8.95 24.91 -0.73
CA PHE A 448 9.93 25.99 -0.94
C PHE A 448 10.78 25.79 -2.19
N LYS A 449 11.57 26.81 -2.56
CA LYS A 449 12.39 26.85 -3.78
C LYS A 449 13.35 25.67 -3.90
N THR A 450 13.97 25.26 -2.79
CA THR A 450 15.06 24.26 -2.77
C THR A 450 14.56 22.82 -2.81
N ARG A 451 13.25 22.63 -2.93
CA ARG A 451 12.63 21.32 -2.88
C ARG A 451 13.03 20.43 -4.06
N ARG A 452 12.86 19.13 -3.83
CA ARG A 452 12.98 18.07 -4.84
C ARG A 452 11.61 17.59 -5.27
N ASP A 453 11.56 16.86 -6.38
CA ASP A 453 10.37 16.20 -6.91
C ASP A 453 9.63 15.29 -5.90
N THR A 454 10.36 14.74 -4.95
CA THR A 454 9.86 13.89 -3.86
C THR A 454 9.41 14.67 -2.60
N THR A 455 9.45 16.00 -2.62
CA THR A 455 9.05 16.82 -1.45
C THR A 455 7.54 16.93 -1.35
N LEU A 456 6.86 17.31 -2.44
CA LEU A 456 5.40 17.36 -2.47
C LEU A 456 4.75 16.06 -2.00
N PRO A 457 5.10 14.87 -2.54
CA PRO A 457 4.52 13.63 -2.05
C PRO A 457 4.78 13.38 -0.56
N HIS A 458 5.99 13.65 -0.08
CA HIS A 458 6.39 13.45 1.31
C HIS A 458 5.57 14.32 2.28
N GLU A 459 5.51 15.63 2.03
CA GLU A 459 4.74 16.56 2.88
C GLU A 459 3.23 16.30 2.79
N CYS A 460 2.72 15.97 1.60
CA CYS A 460 1.31 15.64 1.46
C CYS A 460 0.94 14.34 2.21
N MET A 461 1.83 13.35 2.23
CA MET A 461 1.58 12.09 2.94
C MET A 461 1.65 12.25 4.46
N HIS A 462 2.46 13.16 4.98
CA HIS A 462 2.31 13.63 6.36
C HIS A 462 0.90 14.16 6.62
N GLY A 463 0.39 15.05 5.76
CA GLY A 463 -0.98 15.57 5.87
C GLY A 463 -2.09 14.50 5.77
N LEU A 464 -1.75 13.28 5.36
CA LEU A 464 -2.63 12.10 5.33
C LEU A 464 -2.32 11.07 6.43
N GLY A 465 -1.51 11.45 7.42
CA GLY A 465 -1.28 10.72 8.66
C GLY A 465 -0.02 9.85 8.69
N LEU A 466 0.81 9.85 7.63
CA LEU A 466 2.06 9.08 7.67
C LEU A 466 3.13 9.81 8.48
N PHE A 467 3.90 9.05 9.24
CA PHE A 467 5.10 9.50 9.94
C PHE A 467 6.34 9.12 9.13
N HIS A 468 7.48 9.73 9.46
CA HIS A 468 8.75 9.24 8.94
C HIS A 468 8.96 7.79 9.32
N THR A 469 9.58 7.05 8.40
CA THR A 469 9.94 5.64 8.60
C THR A 469 11.31 5.50 9.24
N HIS A 470 11.79 6.54 9.91
CA HIS A 470 13.00 6.55 10.73
C HIS A 470 12.70 7.28 12.03
N LYS A 471 13.55 7.10 13.03
CA LYS A 471 13.38 7.71 14.34
C LYS A 471 13.89 9.16 14.36
N ASP A 472 12.99 10.11 14.61
CA ASP A 472 13.34 11.53 14.84
C ASP A 472 13.34 11.92 16.32
N GLY A 473 12.93 11.00 17.19
CA GLY A 473 12.71 11.23 18.61
C GLY A 473 11.91 10.09 19.23
N ALA A 474 11.30 10.35 20.39
CA ALA A 474 10.43 9.37 21.04
C ALA A 474 9.18 9.05 20.19
N ILE A 475 8.87 7.77 20.03
CA ILE A 475 7.71 7.33 19.23
C ILE A 475 6.48 7.29 20.13
N ASN A 476 5.56 8.23 19.92
CA ASN A 476 4.33 8.38 20.73
C ASN A 476 3.06 8.15 19.91
N ASN A 477 3.20 8.02 18.60
CA ASN A 477 2.11 8.03 17.65
C ASN A 477 1.80 6.60 17.17
N PRO A 478 0.56 6.10 17.36
CA PRO A 478 0.18 4.75 16.92
C PRO A 478 0.32 4.47 15.42
N ASP A 479 0.37 5.52 14.61
CA ASP A 479 0.52 5.44 13.15
C ASP A 479 2.00 5.44 12.70
N GLN A 480 2.95 5.54 13.62
CA GLN A 480 4.38 5.32 13.39
C GLN A 480 4.73 3.86 13.72
N ASN A 481 4.06 2.91 13.04
CA ASN A 481 4.07 1.49 13.37
C ASN A 481 5.48 0.90 13.45
N PHE A 482 6.33 1.23 12.48
CA PHE A 482 7.69 0.72 12.36
C PHE A 482 8.63 1.82 11.86
N VAL A 483 9.85 1.82 12.39
CA VAL A 483 10.94 2.69 11.93
C VAL A 483 12.15 1.86 11.55
N PHE A 484 12.88 2.37 10.57
CA PHE A 484 14.01 1.76 9.90
C PHE A 484 15.20 2.73 9.91
N ALA A 485 16.34 2.27 9.41
CA ALA A 485 17.55 3.05 9.33
C ALA A 485 17.34 4.40 8.61
N HIS A 486 17.90 5.45 9.19
CA HIS A 486 17.79 6.81 8.68
C HIS A 486 18.72 7.02 7.47
N ALA A 487 18.18 7.44 6.33
CA ALA A 487 18.94 7.50 5.07
C ALA A 487 20.17 8.44 5.09
N ARG A 488 20.17 9.49 5.92
CA ARG A 488 21.35 10.38 6.06
C ARG A 488 22.50 9.77 6.85
N THR A 489 22.25 8.76 7.69
CA THR A 489 23.28 8.14 8.54
C THR A 489 23.62 6.72 8.09
N ASN A 490 22.67 6.01 7.47
CA ASN A 490 22.84 4.65 6.96
C ASN A 490 21.99 4.44 5.70
N ALA A 491 22.37 5.10 4.60
CA ALA A 491 21.68 5.01 3.32
C ALA A 491 21.53 3.57 2.81
N ASN A 492 22.54 2.72 3.00
CA ASN A 492 22.57 1.33 2.54
C ASN A 492 21.56 0.42 3.25
N SER A 493 21.02 0.84 4.39
CA SER A 493 20.00 0.11 5.13
C SER A 493 18.68 0.88 5.17
N ALA A 494 18.60 2.06 4.54
CA ALA A 494 17.36 2.83 4.48
C ALA A 494 16.42 2.31 3.39
N THR A 495 15.13 2.47 3.63
CA THR A 495 14.09 1.97 2.72
C THR A 495 13.81 2.95 1.58
N ASP A 496 13.35 2.43 0.45
CA ASP A 496 12.78 3.20 -0.66
C ASP A 496 11.37 3.76 -0.40
N ASN A 497 10.87 3.63 0.83
CA ASN A 497 9.60 4.20 1.27
C ASN A 497 9.61 5.73 1.12
N ILE A 498 8.53 6.29 0.60
CA ILE A 498 8.35 7.74 0.37
C ILE A 498 8.52 8.60 1.63
N MET A 499 8.32 8.03 2.81
CA MET A 499 8.49 8.68 4.11
C MET A 499 9.91 8.53 4.70
N SER A 500 10.83 7.92 3.95
CA SER A 500 12.26 7.95 4.25
C SER A 500 12.90 9.23 3.67
N TYR A 501 14.17 9.47 3.97
CA TYR A 501 14.97 10.52 3.32
C TYR A 501 15.86 10.01 2.17
N ARG A 502 15.60 8.80 1.67
CA ARG A 502 16.33 8.24 0.53
C ARG A 502 15.96 9.00 -0.75
N GLN A 503 16.87 9.13 -1.71
CA GLN A 503 16.63 9.96 -2.89
C GLN A 503 15.64 9.32 -3.88
N ASP A 504 15.80 8.03 -4.13
CA ASP A 504 15.05 7.15 -5.04
C ASP A 504 13.79 6.56 -4.37
N ARG A 505 13.18 7.29 -3.45
CA ARG A 505 12.01 6.82 -2.70
C ARG A 505 10.72 6.91 -3.52
N SER A 506 9.96 5.83 -3.57
CA SER A 506 8.73 5.73 -4.36
C SER A 506 7.66 4.79 -3.79
N THR A 507 7.94 4.04 -2.73
CA THR A 507 7.05 2.99 -2.23
C THR A 507 6.30 3.36 -0.96
N THR A 508 5.23 2.63 -0.67
CA THR A 508 4.47 2.64 0.58
C THR A 508 4.05 1.21 0.92
N TRP A 509 3.82 0.93 2.21
CA TRP A 509 3.43 -0.39 2.70
C TRP A 509 1.93 -0.54 2.90
N HIS A 510 1.43 -1.78 2.92
CA HIS A 510 0.02 -2.10 3.11
C HIS A 510 -0.59 -1.47 4.36
N TRP A 511 0.17 -1.45 5.46
CA TRP A 511 -0.28 -0.81 6.69
C TRP A 511 -0.38 0.72 6.54
N GLN A 512 0.51 1.36 5.78
CA GLN A 512 0.42 2.79 5.43
C GLN A 512 -0.77 3.07 4.52
N TRP A 513 -1.11 2.17 3.59
CA TRP A 513 -2.29 2.33 2.72
C TRP A 513 -3.58 2.46 3.55
N LYS A 514 -3.69 1.70 4.66
CA LYS A 514 -4.82 1.79 5.60
C LYS A 514 -4.88 3.15 6.29
N ILE A 515 -3.73 3.67 6.73
CA ILE A 515 -3.64 5.00 7.37
C ILE A 515 -4.05 6.09 6.39
N LEU A 516 -3.49 6.08 5.17
CA LEU A 516 -3.82 7.03 4.11
C LEU A 516 -5.33 7.03 3.82
N LYS A 517 -5.92 5.85 3.58
CA LYS A 517 -7.37 5.71 3.31
C LYS A 517 -8.23 6.20 4.47
N ARG A 518 -7.84 5.95 5.72
CA ARG A 518 -8.59 6.36 6.92
C ARG A 518 -8.64 7.89 7.07
N ASN A 519 -7.60 8.58 6.62
CA ASN A 519 -7.52 10.04 6.70
C ASN A 519 -8.22 10.76 5.52
N ILE A 520 -8.82 10.02 4.58
CA ILE A 520 -9.66 10.56 3.51
C ILE A 520 -11.13 10.35 3.89
N ARG A 521 -11.79 11.47 4.22
CA ARG A 521 -13.18 11.52 4.67
C ARG A 521 -14.11 11.75 3.49
#